data_AF-A0A8X6UGR7-F1
#
_entry.id   AF-A0A8X6UGR7-F1
#
_cell.length_a   1.000
_cell.length_b   1.000
_cell.length_c   1.000
_cell.angle_alpha   90.00
_cell.angle_beta   90.00
_cell.angle_gamma   90.00
#
_symmetry.space_group_name_H-M   'P 1'
#
loop_
_entity.id
_entity.type
_entity.pdbx_description
1 polymer ?
#
loop_
_entity_poly.entity_id
_entity_poly.type
_entity_poly.pdbx_seq_one_letter_code
_entity_poly.pdbx_strand_id
1 'polypeptide(L)'
;TLDTPPLSSNMYQKEHDNIATAWEKVAENEMYCAATEEKHLAVQAGKVGIPMLTVVVDGCWAKRSYRINYSSLSGAAAIVGIRTKKVLYMAVRNRYCMVCSRAAAVNKLPGKHCCSKNWHGSSSSMEANIIQEGFQNSMAMYGVKYAKVIGDGDSNVYKSMLDSRFYMNFRWKNWSAKIACLGIFA
;
A
#
# COMPACT_ATOMS: atom_id res chain seq x y z
N THR A 1 41.84 -3.64 -0.81
CA THR A 1 40.57 -4.32 -1.13
C THR A 1 40.06 -4.90 0.16
N LEU A 2 38.83 -4.58 0.58
CA LEU A 2 38.27 -5.14 1.82
C LEU A 2 37.90 -6.60 1.53
N ASP A 3 38.65 -7.55 2.11
CA ASP A 3 38.44 -8.99 1.93
C ASP A 3 37.30 -9.45 2.84
N THR A 4 36.07 -9.15 2.45
CA THR A 4 34.88 -9.58 3.18
C THR A 4 34.55 -11.02 2.77
N PRO A 5 34.52 -11.99 3.70
CA PRO A 5 34.20 -13.38 3.35
C PRO A 5 32.79 -13.47 2.75
N PRO A 6 32.56 -14.32 1.74
CA PRO A 6 31.26 -14.44 1.10
C PRO A 6 30.22 -15.00 2.08
N LEU A 7 29.14 -14.26 2.30
CA LEU A 7 27.99 -14.71 3.05
C LEU A 7 27.32 -15.90 2.34
N SER A 8 27.03 -16.97 3.09
CA SER A 8 26.22 -18.06 2.55
C SER A 8 24.78 -17.60 2.33
N SER A 9 24.10 -18.16 1.31
CA SER A 9 22.70 -17.81 1.01
C SER A 9 21.78 -18.02 2.21
N ASN A 10 22.03 -19.04 3.03
CA ASN A 10 21.22 -19.32 4.22
C ASN A 10 21.43 -18.26 5.30
N MET A 11 22.68 -17.85 5.52
CA MET A 11 22.99 -16.79 6.48
C MET A 11 22.40 -15.45 6.02
N TYR A 12 22.56 -15.12 4.73
CA TYR A 12 21.95 -13.93 4.15
C TYR A 12 20.43 -13.92 4.33
N GLN A 13 19.73 -15.01 3.98
CA GLN A 13 18.27 -15.07 4.09
C GLN A 13 17.81 -14.92 5.53
N LYS A 14 18.49 -15.58 6.47
CA LYS A 14 18.18 -15.48 7.90
C LYS A 14 18.29 -14.04 8.40
N GLU A 15 19.41 -13.37 8.11
CA GLU A 15 19.59 -11.99 8.58
C GLU A 15 18.69 -11.00 7.84
N HIS A 16 18.43 -11.23 6.55
CA HIS A 16 17.44 -10.48 5.78
C HIS A 16 16.05 -10.57 6.42
N ASP A 17 15.59 -11.78 6.76
CA ASP A 17 14.27 -12.00 7.36
C ASP A 17 14.17 -11.39 8.76
N ASN A 18 15.25 -11.45 9.55
CA ASN A 18 15.32 -10.78 10.84
C ASN A 18 15.14 -9.26 10.70
N ILE A 19 15.87 -8.64 9.78
CA ILE A 19 15.80 -7.19 9.53
C ILE A 19 14.44 -6.81 8.97
N ALA A 20 13.93 -7.56 8.00
CA ALA A 20 12.63 -7.32 7.37
C ALA A 20 11.50 -7.35 8.41
N THR A 21 11.48 -8.38 9.28
CA THR A 21 10.48 -8.50 10.35
C THR A 21 10.55 -7.32 11.33
N ALA A 22 11.76 -6.88 11.69
CA ALA A 22 11.94 -5.73 12.56
C ALA A 22 11.45 -4.43 11.90
N TRP A 23 11.75 -4.24 10.61
CA TRP A 23 11.29 -3.08 9.84
C TRP A 23 9.77 -3.06 9.68
N GLU A 24 9.14 -4.19 9.38
CA GLU A 24 7.68 -4.30 9.29
C GLU A 24 7.01 -3.87 10.59
N LYS A 25 7.49 -4.38 11.73
CA LYS A 25 6.96 -4.01 13.05
C LYS A 25 7.12 -2.53 13.37
N VAL A 26 8.26 -1.93 13.04
CA VAL A 26 8.49 -0.49 13.24
C VAL A 26 7.58 0.31 12.31
N ALA A 27 7.48 -0.07 11.03
CA ALA A 27 6.63 0.61 10.06
C ALA A 27 5.15 0.58 10.49
N GLU A 28 4.64 -0.57 10.95
CA GLU A 28 3.28 -0.69 11.49
C GLU A 28 3.04 0.24 12.69
N ASN A 29 3.99 0.28 13.63
CA ASN A 29 3.90 1.16 14.79
C ASN A 29 3.92 2.65 14.40
N GLU A 30 4.82 3.04 13.49
CA GLU A 30 4.90 4.43 13.01
C GLU A 30 3.63 4.84 12.26
N MET A 31 3.07 3.97 11.43
CA MET A 31 1.78 4.21 10.75
C MET A 31 0.64 4.35 11.77
N TYR A 32 0.63 3.54 12.84
CA TYR A 32 -0.35 3.66 13.91
C TYR A 32 -0.22 4.98 14.69
N CYS A 33 1.00 5.39 15.02
CA CYS A 33 1.28 6.69 15.65
C CYS A 33 0.84 7.85 14.74
N ALA A 34 1.17 7.79 13.45
CA ALA A 34 0.76 8.78 12.45
C ALA A 34 -0.76 8.90 12.31
N ALA A 35 -1.47 7.77 12.30
CA ALA A 35 -2.93 7.75 12.25
C ALA A 35 -3.57 8.30 13.52
N THR A 36 -2.98 8.02 14.69
CA THR A 36 -3.43 8.55 15.98
C THR A 36 -3.26 10.07 16.05
N GLU A 37 -2.15 10.60 15.53
CA GLU A 37 -1.89 12.03 15.45
C GLU A 37 -2.89 12.75 14.52
N GLU A 38 -3.12 12.23 13.31
CA GLU A 38 -4.15 12.73 12.39
C GLU A 38 -5.54 12.71 13.03
N LYS A 39 -5.87 11.61 13.72
CA LYS A 39 -7.13 11.45 14.44
C LYS A 39 -7.29 12.53 15.51
N HIS A 40 -6.27 12.76 16.33
CA HIS A 40 -6.31 13.79 17.37
C HIS A 40 -6.54 15.18 16.79
N LEU A 41 -5.80 15.51 15.74
CA LEU A 41 -5.95 16.76 15.00
C LEU A 41 -7.37 16.91 14.42
N ALA A 42 -7.97 15.84 13.90
CA ALA A 42 -9.33 15.85 13.36
C ALA A 42 -10.40 16.05 14.45
N VAL A 43 -10.20 15.51 15.66
CA VAL A 43 -11.07 15.73 16.82
C VAL A 43 -11.00 17.20 17.28
N GLN A 44 -9.78 17.76 17.39
CA GLN A 44 -9.59 19.16 17.77
C GLN A 44 -10.25 20.15 16.80
N ALA A 45 -10.39 19.78 15.53
CA ALA A 45 -11.08 20.58 14.52
C ALA A 45 -12.62 20.60 14.68
N GLY A 46 -13.16 20.06 15.78
CA GLY A 46 -14.54 20.30 16.21
C GLY A 46 -15.60 19.45 15.49
N LYS A 47 -15.21 18.33 14.87
CA LYS A 47 -16.18 17.41 14.24
C LYS A 47 -16.67 16.40 15.28
N VAL A 48 -17.91 16.56 15.73
CA VAL A 48 -18.58 15.60 16.62
C VAL A 48 -18.77 14.26 15.89
N GLY A 49 -18.34 13.15 16.50
CA GLY A 49 -18.50 11.80 15.97
C GLY A 49 -17.18 11.12 15.56
N ILE A 50 -17.27 10.18 14.61
CA ILE A 50 -16.10 9.43 14.13
C ILE A 50 -15.16 10.38 13.36
N PRO A 51 -13.86 10.44 13.72
CA PRO A 51 -12.90 11.31 13.04
C PRO A 51 -12.83 11.04 11.54
N MET A 52 -13.07 12.09 10.75
CA MET A 52 -13.07 12.06 9.29
C MET A 52 -11.81 12.72 8.74
N LEU A 53 -10.94 11.93 8.11
CA LEU A 53 -9.65 12.37 7.59
C LEU A 53 -9.71 12.65 6.09
N THR A 54 -8.82 13.53 5.65
CA THR A 54 -8.51 13.73 4.23
C THR A 54 -7.15 13.10 3.97
N VAL A 55 -7.08 12.26 2.94
CA VAL A 55 -5.88 11.48 2.63
C VAL A 55 -5.45 11.68 1.19
N VAL A 56 -4.16 11.55 0.97
CA VAL A 56 -3.54 11.41 -0.35
C VAL A 56 -3.28 9.93 -0.58
N VAL A 57 -3.55 9.43 -1.77
CA VAL A 57 -3.24 8.05 -2.15
C VAL A 57 -2.33 8.08 -3.37
N ASP A 58 -1.35 7.19 -3.38
CA ASP A 58 -0.43 7.03 -4.51
C ASP A 58 0.03 5.58 -4.60
N GLY A 59 0.29 5.15 -5.83
CA GLY A 59 0.72 3.80 -6.18
C GLY A 59 2.05 3.82 -6.92
N CYS A 60 2.87 2.79 -6.70
CA CYS A 60 4.10 2.58 -7.45
C CYS A 60 4.20 1.14 -7.96
N TRP A 61 4.90 0.97 -9.08
CA TRP A 61 5.08 -0.32 -9.73
C TRP A 61 6.56 -0.62 -9.92
N ALA A 62 6.98 -1.85 -9.59
CA ALA A 62 8.37 -2.27 -9.69
C ALA A 62 8.88 -2.32 -11.15
N LYS A 63 7.97 -2.42 -12.12
CA LYS A 63 8.29 -2.31 -13.55
C LYS A 63 7.81 -0.97 -14.08
N ARG A 64 8.73 -0.15 -14.60
CA ARG A 64 8.39 1.03 -15.39
C ARG A 64 7.63 0.60 -16.64
N SER A 65 6.36 0.98 -16.74
CA SER A 65 5.55 0.79 -17.93
C SER A 65 5.87 1.90 -18.94
N TYR A 66 6.41 1.53 -20.10
CA TYR A 66 6.40 2.41 -21.28
C TYR A 66 5.07 2.20 -22.00
N ARG A 67 4.35 3.30 -22.31
CA ARG A 67 3.06 3.54 -23.03
C ARG A 67 2.17 2.37 -23.52
N ILE A 68 2.70 1.18 -23.75
CA ILE A 68 2.07 0.00 -24.31
C ILE A 68 2.13 -1.25 -23.41
N ASN A 69 2.85 -1.25 -22.27
CA ASN A 69 3.02 -2.47 -21.47
C ASN A 69 2.87 -2.26 -19.95
N TYR A 70 1.63 -2.42 -19.47
CA TYR A 70 1.27 -2.41 -18.04
C TYR A 70 1.26 -3.85 -17.50
N SER A 71 2.45 -4.42 -17.28
CA SER A 71 2.61 -5.82 -16.85
C SER A 71 3.43 -5.98 -15.58
N SER A 72 3.41 -5.00 -14.67
CA SER A 72 4.21 -5.11 -13.46
C SER A 72 3.79 -6.33 -12.64
N LEU A 73 4.78 -7.11 -12.21
CA LEU A 73 4.54 -8.27 -11.36
C LEU A 73 4.33 -7.88 -9.90
N SER A 74 4.82 -6.70 -9.51
CA SER A 74 4.67 -6.16 -8.17
C SER A 74 4.27 -4.69 -8.21
N GLY A 75 3.46 -4.28 -7.25
CA GLY A 75 3.09 -2.89 -7.01
C GLY A 75 2.88 -2.66 -5.53
N ALA A 76 3.10 -1.43 -5.09
CA ALA A 76 2.81 -0.98 -3.74
C ALA A 76 1.92 0.26 -3.82
N ALA A 77 1.17 0.54 -2.77
CA ALA A 77 0.42 1.77 -2.66
C ALA A 77 0.36 2.22 -1.20
N ALA A 78 0.24 3.52 -1.02
CA ALA A 78 0.21 4.14 0.31
C ALA A 78 -0.95 5.11 0.44
N ILE A 79 -1.47 5.21 1.66
CA ILE A 79 -2.42 6.24 2.11
C ILE A 79 -1.65 7.17 3.04
N VAL A 80 -1.67 8.46 2.75
CA VAL A 80 -0.93 9.50 3.47
C VAL A 80 -1.91 10.52 4.05
N GLY A 81 -1.76 10.88 5.32
CA GLY A 81 -2.58 11.91 5.96
C GLY A 81 -2.24 13.29 5.41
N ILE A 82 -3.23 14.10 5.02
CA ILE A 82 -2.96 15.41 4.40
C ILE A 82 -2.35 16.42 5.40
N ARG A 83 -2.68 16.32 6.68
CA ARG A 83 -2.28 17.31 7.69
C ARG A 83 -0.91 16.98 8.23
N THR A 84 -0.69 15.72 8.62
CA THR A 84 0.60 15.27 9.16
C THR A 84 1.61 14.97 8.05
N LYS A 85 1.14 14.70 6.82
CA LYS A 85 1.96 14.25 5.68
C LYS A 85 2.69 12.93 5.94
N LYS A 86 2.18 12.13 6.88
CA LYS A 86 2.74 10.83 7.26
C LYS A 86 1.93 9.69 6.64
N VAL A 87 2.61 8.58 6.38
CA VAL A 87 1.98 7.35 5.87
C VAL A 87 1.07 6.79 6.97
N LEU A 88 -0.19 6.56 6.62
CA LEU A 88 -1.20 5.96 7.49
C LEU A 88 -1.39 4.48 7.18
N TYR A 89 -1.14 4.07 5.94
CA TYR A 89 -1.28 2.69 5.51
C TYR A 89 -0.42 2.46 4.28
N MET A 90 0.18 1.27 4.18
CA MET A 90 0.94 0.84 3.01
C MET A 90 0.80 -0.67 2.86
N ALA A 91 0.66 -1.16 1.63
CA ALA A 91 0.75 -2.59 1.35
C ALA A 91 1.39 -2.85 -0.02
N VAL A 92 1.84 -4.10 -0.19
CA VAL A 92 2.46 -4.59 -1.43
C VAL A 92 1.62 -5.71 -2.01
N ARG A 93 1.41 -5.65 -3.33
CA ARG A 93 0.80 -6.72 -4.13
C ARG A 93 1.80 -7.29 -5.11
N ASN A 94 1.91 -8.60 -5.12
CA ASN A 94 2.89 -9.33 -5.90
C ASN A 94 2.26 -10.58 -6.54
N ARG A 95 2.46 -10.72 -7.86
CA ARG A 95 2.00 -11.83 -8.70
C ARG A 95 3.08 -12.89 -8.90
N TYR A 96 4.31 -12.62 -8.48
CA TYR A 96 5.48 -13.43 -8.75
C TYR A 96 6.11 -13.95 -7.45
N CYS A 97 6.39 -15.25 -7.44
CA CYS A 97 7.23 -15.88 -6.44
C CYS A 97 8.24 -16.76 -7.16
N MET A 98 9.53 -16.60 -6.84
CA MET A 98 10.61 -17.33 -7.51
C MET A 98 10.50 -18.84 -7.28
N VAL A 99 10.16 -19.28 -6.07
CA VAL A 99 10.01 -20.71 -5.74
C VAL A 99 8.89 -21.33 -6.56
N CYS A 100 7.72 -20.68 -6.60
CA CYS A 100 6.59 -21.10 -7.43
C CYS A 100 6.94 -21.12 -8.92
N SER A 101 7.62 -20.08 -9.41
CA SER A 101 7.99 -19.98 -10.83
C SER A 101 8.96 -21.09 -11.24
N ARG A 102 9.94 -21.42 -10.40
CA ARG A 102 10.89 -22.50 -10.66
C ARG A 102 10.22 -23.88 -10.64
N ALA A 103 9.32 -24.12 -9.67
CA ALA A 103 8.59 -25.37 -9.59
C ALA A 103 7.67 -25.58 -10.81
N ALA A 104 6.98 -24.53 -11.24
CA ALA A 104 6.15 -24.55 -12.44
C ALA A 104 6.97 -24.84 -13.71
N ALA A 105 8.17 -24.27 -13.84
CA ALA A 105 9.05 -24.50 -15.00
C ALA A 105 9.47 -25.98 -15.17
N VAL A 106 9.48 -26.76 -14.08
CA VAL A 106 9.79 -28.19 -14.09
C VAL A 106 8.55 -29.08 -13.90
N ASN A 107 7.34 -28.51 -14.04
CA ASN A 107 6.05 -29.18 -13.83
C ASN A 107 5.93 -29.91 -12.47
N LYS A 108 6.49 -29.31 -11.41
CA LYS A 108 6.38 -29.82 -10.04
C LYS A 108 5.61 -28.85 -9.16
N LEU A 109 5.03 -29.39 -8.09
CA LEU A 109 4.48 -28.57 -7.02
C LEU A 109 5.62 -27.89 -6.26
N PRO A 110 5.48 -26.60 -5.90
CA PRO A 110 6.48 -25.93 -5.09
C PRO A 110 6.55 -26.58 -3.70
N GLY A 111 7.77 -26.76 -3.20
CA GLY A 111 7.98 -27.17 -1.80
C GLY A 111 7.42 -26.13 -0.82
N LYS A 112 7.31 -26.51 0.46
CA LYS A 112 6.86 -25.61 1.53
C LYS A 112 7.78 -24.38 1.61
N HIS A 113 7.21 -23.18 1.47
CA HIS A 113 7.93 -21.91 1.55
C HIS A 113 6.98 -20.76 1.92
N CYS A 114 7.53 -19.61 2.32
CA CYS A 114 6.79 -18.36 2.48
C CYS A 114 6.51 -17.75 1.10
N CYS A 115 5.32 -17.99 0.55
CA CYS A 115 4.97 -17.54 -0.78
C CYS A 115 4.70 -16.03 -0.82
N SER A 116 5.53 -15.29 -1.53
CA SER A 116 5.36 -13.83 -1.73
C SER A 116 4.23 -13.48 -2.70
N LYS A 117 3.57 -14.46 -3.32
CA LYS A 117 2.49 -14.23 -4.29
C LYS A 117 1.17 -14.03 -3.56
N ASN A 118 0.69 -12.80 -3.51
CA ASN A 118 -0.56 -12.42 -2.85
C ASN A 118 -1.57 -11.73 -3.81
N TRP A 119 -1.25 -11.64 -5.10
CA TRP A 119 -2.11 -11.01 -6.11
C TRP A 119 -2.32 -11.87 -7.36
N HIS A 120 -3.55 -11.86 -7.86
CA HIS A 120 -3.97 -12.61 -9.04
C HIS A 120 -4.59 -11.73 -10.15
N GLY A 121 -4.95 -10.48 -9.83
CA GLY A 121 -5.52 -9.51 -10.78
C GLY A 121 -4.50 -8.85 -11.71
N SER A 122 -4.94 -7.81 -12.43
CA SER A 122 -4.07 -7.00 -13.30
C SER A 122 -3.10 -6.15 -12.49
N SER A 123 -2.00 -5.67 -13.09
CA SER A 123 -1.09 -4.75 -12.40
C SER A 123 -1.74 -3.40 -12.11
N SER A 124 -2.61 -2.93 -13.01
CA SER A 124 -3.34 -1.65 -12.88
C SER A 124 -4.41 -1.66 -11.79
N SER A 125 -4.76 -2.83 -11.24
CA SER A 125 -5.74 -2.97 -10.16
C SER A 125 -5.12 -3.22 -8.79
N MET A 126 -3.79 -3.37 -8.73
CA MET A 126 -3.06 -3.54 -7.47
C MET A 126 -3.23 -2.34 -6.53
N GLU A 127 -3.00 -1.13 -7.06
CA GLU A 127 -3.15 0.10 -6.28
C GLU A 127 -4.57 0.22 -5.73
N ALA A 128 -5.57 0.16 -6.62
CA ALA A 128 -6.98 0.20 -6.22
C ALA A 128 -7.25 -0.78 -5.08
N ASN A 129 -6.86 -2.05 -5.23
CA ASN A 129 -7.07 -3.08 -4.22
C ASN A 129 -6.38 -2.78 -2.87
N ILE A 130 -5.14 -2.30 -2.88
CA ILE A 130 -4.42 -1.90 -1.65
C ILE A 130 -5.16 -0.76 -0.95
N ILE A 131 -5.59 0.24 -1.71
CA ILE A 131 -6.32 1.37 -1.15
C ILE A 131 -7.68 0.91 -0.61
N GLN A 132 -8.40 0.01 -1.30
CA GLN A 132 -9.64 -0.58 -0.75
C GLN A 132 -9.40 -1.27 0.60
N GLU A 133 -8.32 -2.06 0.70
CA GLU A 133 -7.96 -2.77 1.94
C GLU A 133 -7.71 -1.76 3.07
N GLY A 134 -6.91 -0.72 2.82
CA GLY A 134 -6.66 0.34 3.80
C GLY A 134 -7.93 1.06 4.25
N PHE A 135 -8.88 1.28 3.33
CA PHE A 135 -10.18 1.91 3.63
C PHE A 135 -11.09 1.03 4.48
N GLN A 136 -11.14 -0.28 4.18
CA GLN A 136 -11.93 -1.25 4.94
C GLN A 136 -11.38 -1.41 6.36
N ASN A 137 -10.04 -1.42 6.48
CA ASN A 137 -9.37 -1.63 7.75
C ASN A 137 -9.23 -0.35 8.60
N SER A 138 -9.42 0.84 8.03
CA SER A 138 -9.21 2.12 8.75
C SER A 138 -10.01 2.25 10.04
N MET A 139 -11.23 1.71 10.05
CA MET A 139 -12.11 1.71 11.22
C MET A 139 -11.62 0.73 12.30
N ALA A 140 -11.22 -0.47 11.91
CA ALA A 140 -10.74 -1.49 12.84
C ALA A 140 -9.37 -1.12 13.41
N MET A 141 -8.46 -0.60 12.57
CA MET A 141 -7.08 -0.28 12.96
C MET A 141 -7.00 1.02 13.77
N TYR A 142 -7.67 2.08 13.34
CA TYR A 142 -7.44 3.43 13.87
C TYR A 142 -8.74 4.09 14.42
N GLY A 143 -9.90 3.52 14.12
CA GLY A 143 -11.20 4.11 14.47
C GLY A 143 -11.46 5.42 13.72
N VAL A 144 -11.04 5.49 12.45
CA VAL A 144 -11.20 6.68 11.59
C VAL A 144 -11.86 6.32 10.26
N LYS A 145 -12.51 7.32 9.65
CA LYS A 145 -13.04 7.22 8.28
C LYS A 145 -12.27 8.16 7.35
N TYR A 146 -11.96 7.69 6.15
CA TYR A 146 -11.38 8.53 5.11
C TYR A 146 -12.51 9.19 4.30
N ALA A 147 -12.71 10.48 4.51
CA ALA A 147 -13.82 11.24 3.94
C ALA A 147 -13.46 11.94 2.62
N LYS A 148 -12.18 12.23 2.40
CA LYS A 148 -11.70 12.84 1.16
C LYS A 148 -10.43 12.16 0.72
N VAL A 149 -10.32 11.91 -0.58
CA VAL A 149 -9.17 11.30 -1.21
C VAL A 149 -8.67 12.22 -2.29
N ILE A 150 -7.35 12.40 -2.33
CA ILE A 150 -6.63 13.09 -3.37
C ILE A 150 -5.68 12.05 -3.97
N GLY A 151 -5.74 11.84 -5.28
CA GLY A 151 -4.87 10.89 -5.97
C GLY A 151 -4.50 11.42 -7.35
N ASP A 152 -3.62 10.72 -8.05
CA ASP A 152 -3.09 11.07 -9.37
C ASP A 152 -4.15 11.09 -10.50
N GLY A 153 -5.36 10.61 -10.23
CA GLY A 153 -6.48 10.58 -11.17
C GLY A 153 -6.61 9.27 -11.91
N ASP A 154 -5.94 8.20 -11.46
CA ASP A 154 -6.08 6.89 -12.08
C ASP A 154 -7.53 6.37 -12.03
N SER A 155 -8.11 6.20 -13.21
CA SER A 155 -9.54 5.91 -13.38
C SER A 155 -9.99 4.60 -12.71
N ASN A 156 -9.07 3.66 -12.48
CA ASN A 156 -9.36 2.39 -11.81
C ASN A 156 -9.55 2.55 -10.30
N VAL A 157 -8.71 3.37 -9.65
CA VAL A 157 -8.81 3.65 -8.21
C VAL A 157 -10.12 4.36 -7.92
N TYR A 158 -10.45 5.38 -8.72
CA TYR A 158 -11.68 6.14 -8.55
C TYR A 158 -12.95 5.29 -8.72
N LYS A 159 -13.07 4.51 -9.81
CA LYS A 159 -14.22 3.62 -10.04
C LYS A 159 -14.39 2.64 -8.89
N SER A 160 -13.27 2.02 -8.50
CA SER A 160 -13.23 1.10 -7.38
C SER A 160 -13.72 1.74 -6.07
N MET A 161 -13.41 3.00 -5.79
CA MET A 161 -13.88 3.68 -4.59
C MET A 161 -15.37 4.02 -4.61
N LEU A 162 -15.90 4.35 -5.79
CA LEU A 162 -17.33 4.62 -5.97
C LEU A 162 -18.17 3.35 -5.76
N ASP A 163 -17.72 2.23 -6.32
CA ASP A 163 -18.48 0.96 -6.29
C ASP A 163 -18.50 0.34 -4.90
N SER A 164 -17.38 0.39 -4.18
CA SER A 164 -17.23 -0.35 -2.92
C SER A 164 -18.00 0.24 -1.73
N ARG A 165 -18.56 1.47 -1.83
CA ARG A 165 -19.40 2.13 -0.78
C ARG A 165 -18.97 1.82 0.66
N PHE A 166 -17.68 1.98 0.97
CA PHE A 166 -17.05 1.50 2.21
C PHE A 166 -17.70 1.99 3.51
N TYR A 167 -18.40 3.13 3.45
CA TYR A 167 -19.13 3.70 4.56
C TYR A 167 -20.58 3.96 4.12
N MET A 168 -21.57 3.42 4.86
CA MET A 168 -22.99 3.70 4.57
C MET A 168 -23.25 5.21 4.52
N ASN A 169 -23.95 5.66 3.47
CA ASN A 169 -24.36 7.05 3.21
C ASN A 169 -23.24 8.06 2.87
N PHE A 170 -22.05 7.61 2.46
CA PHE A 170 -20.98 8.51 2.02
C PHE A 170 -20.99 8.71 0.49
N ARG A 171 -21.16 9.96 0.03
CA ARG A 171 -21.18 10.31 -1.41
C ARG A 171 -19.96 11.16 -1.76
N TRP A 172 -19.10 10.62 -2.61
CA TRP A 172 -17.93 11.31 -3.15
C TRP A 172 -18.33 12.52 -4.00
N LYS A 173 -17.65 13.65 -3.84
CA LYS A 173 -17.77 14.84 -4.71
C LYS A 173 -16.44 15.04 -5.43
N ASN A 174 -16.49 15.18 -6.76
CA ASN A 174 -15.31 15.52 -7.56
C ASN A 174 -14.78 16.90 -7.16
N TRP A 175 -13.47 16.98 -6.95
CA TRP A 175 -12.73 18.23 -6.89
C TRP A 175 -11.50 18.11 -7.77
N SER A 176 -11.51 18.83 -8.89
CA SER A 176 -10.31 19.07 -9.70
C SER A 176 -9.50 20.18 -9.03
N ALA A 177 -8.71 19.82 -8.01
CA ALA A 177 -7.61 20.68 -7.60
C ALA A 177 -6.43 20.40 -8.55
N LYS A 178 -5.82 21.45 -9.12
CA LYS A 178 -4.54 21.32 -9.83
C LYS A 178 -3.53 20.70 -8.86
N ILE A 179 -3.26 19.42 -9.05
CA ILE A 179 -2.29 18.67 -8.27
C ILE A 179 -0.91 19.23 -8.62
N ALA A 180 -0.28 19.89 -7.66
CA ALA A 180 1.18 19.91 -7.64
C ALA A 180 1.58 18.44 -7.46
N CYS A 181 2.30 17.88 -8.44
CA CYS A 181 3.03 16.63 -8.31
C CYS A 181 3.93 16.73 -7.07
N LEU A 182 3.40 16.38 -5.90
CA LEU A 182 4.22 16.01 -4.76
C LEU A 182 4.53 14.54 -5.03
N GLY A 183 5.61 14.31 -5.78
CA GLY A 183 6.16 12.97 -5.96
C GLY A 183 6.54 12.44 -4.58
N ILE A 184 5.67 11.62 -4.00
CA ILE A 184 5.95 10.94 -2.73
C ILE A 184 6.84 9.70 -3.00
N PHE A 185 6.92 9.24 -4.25
CA PHE A 185 7.71 8.09 -4.67
C PHE A 185 8.55 8.29 -5.95
N ALA A 186 8.86 9.54 -6.33
CA ALA A 186 9.73 9.84 -7.48
C ALA A 186 11.20 9.96 -7.09
#